data_AF-A0A9D0KI89-F1
#
_entry.id   AF-A0A9D0KI89-F1
#
_cell.length_a   1.000
_cell.length_b   1.000
_cell.length_c   1.000
_cell.angle_alpha   90.00
_cell.angle_beta   90.00
_cell.angle_gamma   90.00
#
_symmetry.space_group_name_H-M   'P 1'
#
loop_
_entity.id
_entity.type
_entity.pdbx_description
1 polymer ?
#
loop_
_entity_poly.entity_id
_entity_poly.type
_entity_poly.pdbx_seq_one_letter_code
_entity_poly.pdbx_strand_id
1 'polypeptide(L)'
;MLLCVDIGNTNIVLGVYRGEELVTHWRVATVHERMADEYAMLLLQLFSCSRHDPAILQGVAISSVVPPLTGTFTKLSEAYLGLTPLVVDAGVRTGVRIRYDNPREVGADRVVNAAAAYRLYGGPACIVDFGTATTFDAISAEGDYLGGAIAPGIRISAEALFTRTAKLPRIDLVRPPRAIGSNTVHSMQSGILFGYVGLVEGMVARFRAELGEDMRVIGTG
;
A
#
# COMPACT_ATOMS: atom_id res chain seq x y z
N MET A 1 -11.32 -20.21 4.54
CA MET A 1 -11.10 -18.74 4.43
C MET A 1 -9.67 -18.47 3.95
N LEU A 2 -9.39 -17.28 3.44
CA LEU A 2 -8.06 -16.86 2.96
C LEU A 2 -7.49 -15.80 3.89
N LEU A 3 -6.25 -15.96 4.33
CA LEU A 3 -5.49 -14.88 4.98
C LEU A 3 -4.66 -14.15 3.92
N CYS A 4 -4.93 -12.87 3.72
CA CYS A 4 -4.13 -11.98 2.89
C CYS A 4 -3.19 -11.18 3.80
N VAL A 5 -1.91 -11.15 3.47
CA VAL A 5 -0.87 -10.43 4.19
C VAL A 5 -0.23 -9.43 3.24
N ASP A 6 -0.28 -8.15 3.58
CA ASP A 6 0.41 -7.08 2.88
C ASP A 6 1.53 -6.53 3.77
N ILE A 7 2.78 -6.75 3.36
CA ILE A 7 3.98 -6.40 4.12
C ILE A 7 4.61 -5.15 3.51
N GLY A 8 4.22 -3.99 4.05
CA GLY A 8 4.82 -2.70 3.73
C GLY A 8 6.01 -2.35 4.62
N ASN A 9 6.75 -1.31 4.25
CA ASN A 9 7.91 -0.82 5.02
C ASN A 9 7.53 -0.30 6.42
N THR A 10 6.32 0.25 6.58
CA THR A 10 5.87 0.87 7.84
C THR A 10 4.85 0.02 8.58
N ASN A 11 3.94 -0.63 7.85
CA ASN A 11 2.89 -1.44 8.43
C ASN A 11 2.76 -2.77 7.69
N ILE A 12 2.33 -3.79 8.42
CA ILE A 12 1.84 -5.06 7.89
C ILE A 12 0.31 -5.06 8.08
N VAL A 13 -0.42 -5.29 7.00
CA VAL A 13 -1.88 -5.44 7.02
C VAL A 13 -2.22 -6.92 6.86
N LEU A 14 -3.07 -7.42 7.74
CA LEU A 14 -3.54 -8.80 7.78
C LEU A 14 -5.05 -8.76 7.54
N GLY A 15 -5.55 -9.39 6.49
CA GLY A 15 -6.98 -9.43 6.16
C GLY A 15 -7.47 -10.86 6.02
N VAL A 16 -8.59 -11.21 6.65
CA VAL A 16 -9.21 -12.54 6.52
C VAL A 16 -10.44 -12.44 5.63
N TYR A 17 -10.43 -13.19 4.54
CA TYR A 17 -11.50 -13.19 3.54
C TYR A 17 -12.30 -14.50 3.56
N ARG A 18 -13.62 -14.37 3.40
CA ARG A 18 -14.55 -15.45 3.08
C ARG A 18 -15.14 -15.17 1.70
N GLY A 19 -14.59 -15.82 0.67
CA GLY A 19 -14.93 -15.45 -0.71
C GLY A 19 -14.46 -14.03 -0.98
N GLU A 20 -15.38 -13.14 -1.37
CA GLU A 20 -15.11 -11.72 -1.63
C GLU A 20 -15.34 -10.82 -0.40
N GLU A 21 -15.82 -11.37 0.72
CA GLU A 21 -16.11 -10.62 1.95
C GLU A 21 -14.89 -10.55 2.87
N LEU A 22 -14.48 -9.33 3.26
CA LEU A 22 -13.49 -9.10 4.30
C LEU A 22 -14.14 -9.28 5.68
N VAL A 23 -13.82 -10.39 6.35
CA VAL A 23 -14.39 -10.77 7.65
C VAL A 23 -13.78 -9.95 8.78
N THR A 24 -12.46 -9.79 8.76
CA THR A 24 -11.72 -8.99 9.73
C THR A 24 -10.39 -8.56 9.14
N HIS A 25 -9.81 -7.49 9.67
CA HIS A 25 -8.45 -7.09 9.35
C HIS A 25 -7.74 -6.50 10.57
N TRP A 26 -6.42 -6.58 10.55
CA TRP A 26 -5.54 -5.97 11.52
C TRP A 26 -4.42 -5.23 10.82
N ARG A 27 -3.89 -4.22 11.49
CA ARG A 27 -2.71 -3.47 11.04
C ARG A 27 -1.71 -3.43 12.19
N VAL A 28 -0.49 -3.88 11.92
CA VAL A 28 0.61 -3.91 12.90
C VAL A 28 1.83 -3.20 12.32
N ALA A 29 2.68 -2.65 13.17
CA ALA A 29 3.92 -2.01 12.71
C ALA A 29 4.87 -3.06 12.13
N THR A 30 5.57 -2.68 11.06
CA THR A 30 6.65 -3.49 10.47
C THR A 30 7.89 -3.40 11.35
N VAL A 31 8.32 -4.53 11.90
CA VAL A 31 9.58 -4.66 12.65
C VAL A 31 10.46 -5.67 11.94
N HIS A 32 11.57 -5.22 11.37
CA HIS A 32 12.39 -6.01 10.45
C HIS A 32 13.12 -7.15 11.16
N GLU A 33 13.41 -6.95 12.44
CA GLU A 33 14.19 -7.85 13.28
C GLU A 33 13.33 -8.95 13.94
N ARG A 34 11.99 -8.83 13.86
CA ARG A 34 11.09 -9.83 14.47
C ARG A 34 11.16 -11.16 13.74
N MET A 35 11.25 -12.22 14.52
CA MET A 35 11.32 -13.60 14.07
C MET A 35 9.93 -14.17 13.76
N ALA A 36 9.90 -15.33 13.10
CA ALA A 36 8.67 -16.00 12.69
C ALA A 36 7.78 -16.34 13.90
N ASP A 37 8.37 -16.82 14.99
CA ASP A 37 7.65 -17.19 16.21
C ASP A 37 6.99 -15.97 16.89
N GLU A 38 7.67 -14.82 16.88
CA GLU A 38 7.14 -13.58 17.45
C GLU A 38 5.93 -13.06 16.66
N TYR A 39 6.03 -13.08 15.33
CA TYR A 39 4.90 -12.76 14.47
C TYR A 39 3.78 -13.80 14.56
N ALA A 40 4.11 -15.08 14.77
CA ALA A 40 3.12 -16.14 14.94
C ALA A 40 2.31 -15.92 16.21
N MET A 41 2.97 -15.63 17.34
CA MET A 41 2.29 -15.30 18.59
C MET A 41 1.38 -14.08 18.44
N LEU A 42 1.87 -13.03 17.76
CA LEU A 42 1.06 -11.86 17.48
C LEU A 42 -0.17 -12.22 16.63
N LEU A 43 0.00 -12.97 15.55
CA LEU A 43 -1.09 -13.38 14.67
C LEU A 43 -2.14 -14.21 15.42
N LEU A 44 -1.72 -15.25 16.12
CA LEU A 44 -2.61 -16.13 16.88
C LEU A 44 -3.37 -15.36 17.97
N GLN A 45 -2.71 -14.39 18.61
CA GLN A 45 -3.37 -13.52 19.58
C GLN A 45 -4.40 -12.60 18.93
N LEU A 46 -4.14 -12.05 17.74
CA LEU A 46 -5.11 -11.25 17.00
C LEU A 46 -6.35 -12.07 16.62
N PHE A 47 -6.17 -13.29 16.15
CA PHE A 47 -7.26 -14.24 15.90
C PHE A 47 -8.09 -14.49 17.16
N SER A 48 -7.43 -14.82 18.27
CA SER A 48 -8.07 -15.07 19.57
C SER A 48 -8.86 -13.86 20.06
N CYS A 49 -8.28 -12.65 20.03
CA CYS A 49 -8.94 -11.42 20.45
C CYS A 49 -10.18 -11.08 19.59
N SER A 50 -10.15 -11.41 18.30
CA SER A 50 -11.30 -11.24 17.40
C SER A 50 -12.25 -12.44 17.40
N ARG A 51 -12.05 -13.42 18.28
CA ARG A 51 -12.88 -14.65 18.39
C ARG A 51 -12.94 -15.45 17.09
N HIS A 52 -11.83 -15.49 16.36
CA HIS A 52 -11.63 -16.33 15.20
C HIS A 52 -10.62 -17.43 15.52
N ASP A 53 -10.88 -18.64 15.01
CA ASP A 53 -9.94 -19.74 15.09
C ASP A 53 -9.08 -19.73 13.81
N PRO A 54 -7.74 -19.65 13.88
CA PRO A 54 -6.87 -19.74 12.71
C PRO A 54 -7.05 -21.04 11.91
N ALA A 55 -7.59 -22.12 12.51
CA ALA A 55 -7.90 -23.36 11.81
C ALA A 55 -8.96 -23.21 10.69
N ILE A 56 -9.69 -22.10 10.64
CA ILE A 56 -10.64 -21.79 9.54
C ILE A 56 -9.93 -21.38 8.23
N LEU A 57 -8.64 -21.08 8.30
CA LEU A 57 -7.84 -20.71 7.15
C LEU A 57 -7.56 -21.93 6.29
N GLN A 58 -7.69 -21.77 4.98
CA GLN A 58 -7.44 -22.79 3.97
C GLN A 58 -6.32 -22.37 3.01
N GLY A 59 -5.87 -21.12 3.12
CA GLY A 59 -4.79 -20.58 2.31
C GLY A 59 -4.28 -19.28 2.90
N VAL A 60 -3.07 -18.93 2.47
CA VAL A 60 -2.42 -17.67 2.79
C VAL A 60 -1.90 -17.07 1.48
N ALA A 61 -2.10 -15.77 1.29
CA ALA A 61 -1.51 -15.00 0.20
C ALA A 61 -0.69 -13.85 0.77
N ILE A 62 0.52 -13.64 0.27
CA ILE A 62 1.46 -12.63 0.78
C ILE A 62 1.86 -11.70 -0.37
N SER A 63 1.62 -10.40 -0.19
CA SER A 63 2.26 -9.33 -0.95
C SER A 63 3.32 -8.68 -0.05
N SER A 64 4.52 -8.44 -0.57
CA SER A 64 5.60 -7.87 0.24
C SER A 64 6.53 -7.00 -0.58
N VAL A 65 6.85 -5.83 -0.03
CA VAL A 65 7.95 -4.96 -0.47
C VAL A 65 9.12 -4.97 0.51
N VAL A 66 9.10 -5.91 1.48
CA VAL A 66 10.14 -6.07 2.52
C VAL A 66 10.70 -7.50 2.45
N PRO A 67 11.71 -7.77 1.60
CA PRO A 67 12.21 -9.13 1.35
C PRO A 67 12.63 -9.93 2.59
N PRO A 68 13.27 -9.33 3.63
CA PRO A 68 13.61 -10.07 4.85
C PRO A 68 12.39 -10.67 5.56
N LEU A 69 11.25 -9.97 5.53
CA LEU A 69 10.04 -10.41 6.21
C LEU A 69 9.20 -11.39 5.39
N THR A 70 9.38 -11.44 4.06
CA THR A 70 8.73 -12.45 3.22
C THR A 70 9.09 -13.85 3.68
N GLY A 71 10.38 -14.14 3.91
CA GLY A 71 10.82 -15.44 4.42
C GLY A 71 10.31 -15.73 5.84
N THR A 72 10.19 -14.71 6.67
CA THR A 72 9.63 -14.82 8.03
C THR A 72 8.16 -15.22 8.00
N PHE A 73 7.34 -14.57 7.18
CA PHE A 73 5.92 -14.88 7.05
C PHE A 73 5.66 -16.21 6.33
N THR A 74 6.55 -16.62 5.41
CA THR A 74 6.49 -17.97 4.83
C THR A 74 6.69 -19.03 5.90
N LYS A 75 7.76 -18.93 6.70
CA LYS A 75 8.02 -19.87 7.81
C LYS A 75 6.89 -19.90 8.83
N LEU A 76 6.36 -18.74 9.18
CA LEU A 76 5.20 -18.63 10.08
C LEU A 76 4.00 -19.40 9.53
N SER A 77 3.68 -19.18 8.25
CA SER A 77 2.52 -19.82 7.61
C SER A 77 2.65 -21.34 7.59
N GLU A 78 3.84 -21.85 7.28
CA GLU A 78 4.10 -23.29 7.23
C GLU A 78 4.14 -23.92 8.63
N ALA A 79 4.84 -23.31 9.58
CA ALA A 79 5.06 -23.90 10.90
C ALA A 79 3.84 -23.78 11.84
N TYR A 80 3.10 -22.68 11.77
CA TYR A 80 2.01 -22.39 12.72
C TYR A 80 0.61 -22.51 12.12
N LEU A 81 0.47 -22.30 10.81
CA LEU A 81 -0.82 -22.46 10.13
C LEU A 81 -0.89 -23.77 9.34
N GLY A 82 0.25 -24.44 9.09
CA GLY A 82 0.29 -25.63 8.25
C GLY A 82 -0.02 -25.35 6.77
N LEU A 83 0.16 -24.11 6.32
CA LEU A 83 -0.23 -23.63 4.99
C LEU A 83 0.99 -23.05 4.25
N THR A 84 1.25 -23.55 3.04
CA THR A 84 2.22 -22.94 2.14
C THR A 84 1.60 -21.69 1.49
N PRO A 85 2.17 -20.49 1.68
CA PRO A 85 1.55 -19.27 1.15
C PRO A 85 1.82 -19.08 -0.34
N LEU A 86 0.85 -18.47 -1.02
CA LEU A 86 1.07 -17.86 -2.33
C LEU A 86 1.76 -16.51 -2.13
N VAL A 87 3.06 -16.43 -2.42
CA VAL A 87 3.82 -15.17 -2.39
C VAL A 87 3.72 -14.49 -3.74
N VAL A 88 3.17 -13.29 -3.80
CA VAL A 88 3.09 -12.46 -5.01
C VAL A 88 4.47 -11.87 -5.28
N ASP A 89 5.13 -12.37 -6.32
CA ASP A 89 6.45 -11.93 -6.77
C ASP A 89 6.55 -12.01 -8.31
N ALA A 90 7.65 -11.50 -8.87
CA ALA A 90 7.94 -11.50 -10.28
C ALA A 90 8.02 -12.94 -10.84
N GLY A 91 6.94 -13.38 -11.49
CA GLY A 91 6.81 -14.73 -12.06
C GLY A 91 5.50 -15.42 -11.69
N VAL A 92 4.78 -14.93 -10.68
CA VAL A 92 3.42 -15.38 -10.39
C VAL A 92 2.48 -14.86 -11.47
N ARG A 93 1.55 -15.71 -11.91
CA ARG A 93 0.49 -15.31 -12.85
C ARG A 93 -0.52 -14.42 -12.14
N THR A 94 -0.22 -13.13 -12.04
CA THR A 94 -1.11 -12.12 -11.44
C THR A 94 -2.27 -11.73 -12.35
N GLY A 95 -2.22 -12.13 -13.63
CA GLY A 95 -3.19 -11.70 -14.65
C GLY A 95 -2.94 -10.29 -15.19
N VAL A 96 -1.92 -9.60 -14.67
CA VAL A 96 -1.53 -8.24 -15.09
C VAL A 96 -0.26 -8.33 -15.94
N ARG A 97 -0.31 -7.85 -17.17
CA ARG A 97 0.89 -7.71 -18.01
C ARG A 97 1.62 -6.43 -17.60
N ILE A 98 2.86 -6.56 -17.16
CA ILE A 98 3.71 -5.44 -16.76
C ILE A 98 4.48 -4.94 -17.99
N ARG A 99 4.36 -3.64 -18.28
CA ARG A 99 4.98 -2.97 -19.45
C ARG A 99 6.20 -2.10 -19.10
N TYR A 100 6.74 -2.24 -17.89
CA TYR A 100 8.05 -1.69 -17.53
C TYR A 100 9.17 -2.33 -18.36
N ASP A 101 10.27 -1.58 -18.56
CA ASP A 101 11.49 -2.09 -19.19
C ASP A 101 12.02 -3.34 -18.47
N ASN A 102 11.98 -3.31 -17.13
CA ASN A 102 12.27 -4.47 -16.29
C ASN A 102 11.06 -4.77 -15.38
N PRO A 103 10.24 -5.78 -15.74
CA PRO A 103 9.07 -6.16 -14.95
C PRO A 103 9.35 -6.55 -13.48
N ARG A 104 10.59 -6.95 -13.16
CA ARG A 104 10.98 -7.36 -11.80
C ARG A 104 11.17 -6.20 -10.83
N GLU A 105 11.25 -4.97 -11.33
CA GLU A 105 11.45 -3.77 -10.50
C GLU A 105 10.13 -3.22 -9.93
N VAL A 106 8.99 -3.73 -10.39
CA VAL A 106 7.69 -3.30 -9.90
C VAL A 106 7.42 -3.99 -8.56
N GLY A 107 7.12 -3.19 -7.54
CA GLY A 107 6.71 -3.70 -6.23
C GLY A 107 5.45 -4.57 -6.32
N ALA A 108 5.41 -5.64 -5.53
CA ALA A 108 4.29 -6.58 -5.50
C ALA A 108 2.96 -5.88 -5.15
N ASP A 109 3.01 -4.90 -4.25
CA ASP A 109 1.88 -4.04 -3.85
C ASP A 109 1.25 -3.33 -5.06
N ARG A 110 2.06 -2.70 -5.92
CA ARG A 110 1.60 -2.01 -7.14
C ARG A 110 0.98 -2.98 -8.14
N VAL A 111 1.52 -4.20 -8.26
CA VAL A 111 0.94 -5.24 -9.13
C VAL A 111 -0.41 -5.72 -8.60
N VAL A 112 -0.53 -5.94 -7.28
CA VAL A 112 -1.80 -6.35 -6.65
C VAL A 112 -2.84 -5.23 -6.77
N ASN A 113 -2.45 -3.97 -6.53
CA ASN A 113 -3.29 -2.81 -6.72
C ASN A 113 -3.80 -2.74 -8.16
N ALA A 114 -2.94 -2.95 -9.16
CA ALA A 114 -3.34 -2.98 -10.57
C ALA A 114 -4.34 -4.10 -10.89
N ALA A 115 -4.07 -5.31 -10.39
CA ALA A 115 -4.96 -6.45 -10.57
C ALA A 115 -6.34 -6.20 -9.94
N ALA A 116 -6.37 -5.69 -8.71
CA ALA A 116 -7.60 -5.38 -7.98
C ALA A 116 -8.38 -4.22 -8.64
N ALA A 117 -7.69 -3.14 -9.02
CA ALA A 117 -8.32 -1.99 -9.66
C ALA A 117 -8.98 -2.39 -10.98
N TYR A 118 -8.29 -3.16 -11.82
CA TYR A 118 -8.87 -3.62 -13.09
C TYR A 118 -10.04 -4.59 -12.86
N ARG A 119 -9.92 -5.52 -11.91
CA ARG A 119 -11.00 -6.47 -11.54
C ARG A 119 -12.27 -5.75 -11.06
N LEU A 120 -12.12 -4.72 -10.22
CA LEU A 120 -13.21 -4.02 -9.55
C LEU A 120 -13.80 -2.88 -10.40
N TYR A 121 -12.95 -2.18 -11.14
CA TYR A 121 -13.30 -0.92 -11.80
C TYR A 121 -12.98 -0.88 -13.30
N GLY A 122 -12.31 -1.88 -13.87
CA GLY A 122 -11.86 -1.86 -15.26
C GLY A 122 -10.75 -0.84 -15.55
N GLY A 123 -10.43 -0.67 -16.82
CA GLY A 123 -9.45 0.32 -17.32
C GLY A 123 -10.03 1.22 -18.41
N PRO A 124 -9.32 2.28 -18.82
CA PRO A 124 -8.05 2.73 -18.28
C PRO A 124 -8.21 3.38 -16.88
N ALA A 125 -7.17 3.30 -16.06
CA ALA A 125 -7.22 3.83 -14.69
C ALA A 125 -5.88 4.39 -14.21
N CYS A 126 -5.96 5.37 -13.33
CA CYS A 126 -4.87 5.87 -12.50
C CYS A 126 -5.18 5.53 -11.04
N ILE A 127 -4.34 4.70 -10.41
CA ILE A 127 -4.41 4.45 -8.97
C ILE A 127 -3.47 5.43 -8.27
N VAL A 128 -3.95 6.07 -7.22
CA VAL A 128 -3.16 6.91 -6.33
C VAL A 128 -3.12 6.26 -4.95
N ASP A 129 -1.96 5.74 -4.56
CA ASP A 129 -1.76 5.09 -3.25
C ASP A 129 -1.04 6.05 -2.30
N PHE A 130 -1.68 6.40 -1.18
CA PHE A 130 -1.16 7.32 -0.16
C PHE A 130 -0.44 6.59 0.98
N GLY A 131 0.51 5.73 0.63
CA GLY A 131 1.35 5.00 1.59
C GLY A 131 2.58 5.78 2.11
N THR A 132 3.62 5.03 2.46
CA THR A 132 4.94 5.58 2.87
C THR A 132 5.49 6.52 1.79
N ALA A 133 5.39 6.10 0.52
CA ALA A 133 5.49 6.96 -0.65
C ALA A 133 4.09 7.16 -1.24
N THR A 134 3.89 8.23 -2.01
CA THR A 134 2.68 8.38 -2.82
C THR A 134 2.98 7.85 -4.21
N THR A 135 2.31 6.77 -4.63
CA THR A 135 2.47 6.22 -5.99
C THR A 135 1.28 6.58 -6.88
N PHE A 136 1.56 6.71 -8.17
CA PHE A 136 0.59 6.88 -9.23
C PHE A 136 0.79 5.75 -10.21
N ASP A 137 -0.19 4.87 -10.40
CA ASP A 137 -0.08 3.69 -11.25
C ASP A 137 -1.03 3.79 -12.44
N ALA A 138 -0.49 3.65 -13.65
CA ALA A 138 -1.23 3.70 -14.90
C ALA A 138 -1.61 2.28 -15.35
N ILE A 139 -2.91 2.08 -15.60
CA ILE A 139 -3.48 0.84 -16.13
C ILE A 139 -4.13 1.14 -17.48
N SER A 140 -3.82 0.34 -18.49
CA SER A 140 -4.43 0.44 -19.82
C SER A 140 -5.90 -0.01 -19.81
N ALA A 141 -6.61 0.22 -20.93
CA ALA A 141 -7.97 -0.27 -21.12
C ALA A 141 -8.07 -1.81 -21.04
N GLU A 142 -7.00 -2.52 -21.42
CA GLU A 142 -6.89 -3.98 -21.41
C GLU A 142 -6.45 -4.55 -20.06
N GLY A 143 -6.10 -3.69 -19.09
CA GLY A 143 -5.59 -4.11 -17.79
C GLY A 143 -4.06 -4.32 -17.74
N ASP A 144 -3.32 -3.86 -18.76
CA ASP A 144 -1.86 -3.83 -18.71
C ASP A 144 -1.40 -2.77 -17.71
N TYR A 145 -0.43 -3.10 -16.86
CA TYR A 145 0.23 -2.14 -15.99
C TYR A 145 1.32 -1.41 -16.79
N LEU A 146 1.06 -0.13 -17.07
CA LEU A 146 1.85 0.67 -18.01
C LEU A 146 3.07 1.33 -17.37
N GLY A 147 3.03 1.53 -16.06
CA GLY A 147 4.04 2.29 -15.36
C GLY A 147 3.42 3.24 -14.36
N GLY A 148 4.16 4.27 -13.98
CA GLY A 148 3.67 5.22 -13.01
C GLY A 148 4.66 6.28 -12.58
N ALA A 149 4.31 6.96 -11.50
CA ALA A 149 5.16 7.94 -10.83
C ALA A 149 5.22 7.64 -9.33
N ILE A 150 6.32 8.04 -8.69
CA ILE A 150 6.51 7.91 -7.24
C ILE A 150 6.91 9.27 -6.71
N ALA A 151 6.17 9.76 -5.72
CA ALA A 151 6.46 10.96 -4.96
C ALA A 151 6.69 10.59 -3.48
N PRO A 152 7.35 11.45 -2.69
CA PRO A 152 7.36 11.30 -1.24
C PRO A 152 5.92 11.15 -0.71
N GLY A 153 5.71 10.42 0.38
CA GLY A 153 4.42 10.37 1.06
C GLY A 153 4.20 11.59 1.95
N ILE A 154 2.93 11.93 2.22
CA ILE A 154 2.55 13.16 2.97
C ILE A 154 3.30 13.24 4.31
N ARG A 155 3.37 12.12 5.04
CA ARG A 155 4.07 12.02 6.32
C ARG A 155 5.58 12.16 6.18
N ILE A 156 6.19 11.57 5.15
CA ILE A 156 7.63 11.73 4.88
C ILE A 156 7.95 13.19 4.60
N SER A 157 7.17 13.86 3.76
CA SER A 157 7.35 15.28 3.44
C SER A 157 7.26 16.16 4.69
N ALA A 158 6.29 15.90 5.57
CA ALA A 158 6.14 16.61 6.83
C ALA A 158 7.32 16.37 7.79
N GLU A 159 7.72 15.11 7.95
CA GLU A 159 8.81 14.71 8.84
C GLU A 159 10.17 15.23 8.33
N ALA A 160 10.36 15.31 7.01
CA ALA A 160 11.55 15.88 6.41
C ALA A 160 11.71 17.38 6.77
N LEU A 161 10.63 18.16 6.75
CA LEU A 161 10.68 19.56 7.17
C LEU A 161 11.07 19.72 8.64
N PHE A 162 10.54 18.86 9.51
CA PHE A 162 10.89 18.86 10.94
C PHE A 162 12.36 18.43 11.18
N THR A 163 12.79 17.33 10.58
CA THR A 163 14.11 16.72 10.85
C THR A 163 15.27 17.39 10.12
N ARG A 164 15.01 18.07 8.99
CA ARG A 164 16.05 18.69 8.15
C ARG A 164 16.11 20.21 8.27
N THR A 165 15.36 20.82 9.18
CA THR A 165 15.43 22.26 9.43
C THR A 165 15.56 22.56 10.93
N ALA A 166 16.16 23.70 11.27
CA ALA A 166 16.48 24.01 12.66
C ALA A 166 15.30 24.55 13.49
N LYS A 167 14.27 25.11 12.85
CA LYS A 167 13.21 25.88 13.54
C LYS A 167 11.79 25.45 13.21
N LEU A 168 11.59 24.55 12.26
CA LEU A 168 10.24 24.07 11.96
C LEU A 168 9.83 23.03 13.00
N PRO A 169 8.70 23.21 13.68
CA PRO A 169 8.23 22.23 14.65
C PRO A 169 7.68 21.00 13.95
N ARG A 170 7.57 19.89 14.69
CA ARG A 170 6.75 18.77 14.26
C ARG A 170 5.27 19.21 14.31
N ILE A 171 4.51 18.89 13.27
CA ILE A 171 3.12 19.31 13.14
C ILE A 171 2.20 18.12 12.88
N ASP A 172 0.96 18.25 13.32
CA ASP A 172 -0.13 17.38 12.88
C ASP A 172 -0.63 17.81 11.50
N LEU A 173 -0.97 16.82 10.68
CA LEU A 173 -1.52 17.02 9.34
C LEU A 173 -3.02 17.33 9.43
N VAL A 174 -3.34 18.61 9.59
CA VAL A 174 -4.71 19.13 9.67
C VAL A 174 -4.90 20.20 8.61
N ARG A 175 -6.11 20.29 8.04
CA ARG A 175 -6.47 21.34 7.09
C ARG A 175 -6.35 22.72 7.76
N PRO A 176 -5.50 23.62 7.25
CA PRO A 176 -5.38 24.96 7.81
C PRO A 176 -6.62 25.80 7.44
N PRO A 177 -6.91 26.87 8.20
CA PRO A 177 -8.08 27.72 7.95
C PRO A 177 -8.01 28.51 6.64
N ARG A 178 -6.80 28.71 6.09
CA ARG A 178 -6.55 29.44 4.84
C ARG A 178 -5.22 28.98 4.21
N ALA A 179 -5.06 29.21 2.91
CA ALA A 179 -3.84 28.87 2.18
C ALA A 179 -2.62 29.71 2.58
N ILE A 180 -2.80 30.99 2.88
CA ILE A 180 -1.70 31.83 3.39
C ILE A 180 -1.66 31.72 4.92
N GLY A 181 -0.71 30.93 5.42
CA GLY A 181 -0.48 30.75 6.85
C GLY A 181 0.02 32.04 7.51
N SER A 182 -0.55 32.40 8.65
CA SER A 182 -0.11 33.56 9.46
C SER A 182 0.81 33.17 10.62
N ASN A 183 1.23 31.90 10.68
CA ASN A 183 2.20 31.35 11.62
C ASN A 183 2.86 30.11 11.00
N THR A 184 3.99 29.67 11.56
CA THR A 184 4.79 28.55 11.03
C THR A 184 3.98 27.26 10.86
N VAL A 185 3.16 26.90 11.85
CA VAL A 185 2.36 25.67 11.83
C VAL A 185 1.36 25.70 10.67
N HIS A 186 0.58 26.77 10.53
CA HIS A 186 -0.38 26.92 9.44
C HIS A 186 0.31 27.03 8.07
N SER A 187 1.47 27.68 7.99
CA SER A 187 2.24 27.76 6.73
C SER A 187 2.74 26.38 6.29
N MET A 188 3.24 25.56 7.22
CA MET A 188 3.63 24.18 6.94
C MET A 188 2.42 23.31 6.57
N GLN A 189 1.33 23.37 7.34
CA GLN A 189 0.09 22.62 7.05
C GLN A 189 -0.48 22.98 5.68
N SER A 190 -0.46 24.26 5.32
CA SER A 190 -0.89 24.73 4.01
C SER A 190 -0.02 24.20 2.88
N GLY A 191 1.30 24.40 2.99
CA GLY A 191 2.25 23.97 1.98
C GLY A 191 2.21 22.46 1.75
N ILE A 192 2.08 21.67 2.82
CA ILE A 192 1.97 20.21 2.70
C ILE A 192 0.60 19.85 2.12
N LEU A 193 -0.50 20.27 2.73
CA LEU A 193 -1.82 19.76 2.35
C LEU A 193 -2.24 20.25 0.96
N PHE A 194 -2.21 21.56 0.70
CA PHE A 194 -2.60 22.10 -0.60
C PHE A 194 -1.54 21.83 -1.68
N GLY A 195 -0.26 21.74 -1.30
CA GLY A 195 0.79 21.28 -2.21
C GLY A 195 0.58 19.84 -2.68
N TYR A 196 0.18 18.93 -1.77
CA TYR A 196 -0.16 17.55 -2.15
C TYR A 196 -1.41 17.46 -3.01
N VAL A 197 -2.42 18.30 -2.76
CA VAL A 197 -3.60 18.38 -3.65
C VAL A 197 -3.15 18.77 -5.06
N GLY A 198 -2.34 19.83 -5.19
CA GLY A 198 -1.81 20.25 -6.49
C GLY A 198 -0.91 19.20 -7.16
N LEU A 199 -0.13 18.46 -6.38
CA LEU A 199 0.64 17.30 -6.87
C LEU A 199 -0.29 16.24 -7.46
N VAL A 200 -1.31 15.81 -6.72
CA VAL A 200 -2.25 14.77 -7.16
C VAL A 200 -3.03 15.23 -8.39
N GLU A 201 -3.63 16.42 -8.35
CA GLU A 201 -4.38 16.99 -9.48
C GLU A 201 -3.50 17.10 -10.73
N GLY A 202 -2.27 17.59 -10.57
CA GLY A 202 -1.32 17.76 -11.66
C GLY A 202 -0.85 16.43 -12.26
N MET A 203 -0.62 15.40 -11.44
CA MET A 203 -0.22 14.08 -11.91
C MET A 203 -1.39 13.35 -12.60
N VAL A 204 -2.58 13.39 -11.99
CA VAL A 204 -3.81 12.83 -12.58
C VAL A 204 -4.12 13.48 -13.94
N ALA A 205 -3.97 14.80 -14.06
CA ALA A 205 -4.19 15.49 -15.34
C ALA A 205 -3.20 15.04 -16.43
N ARG A 206 -1.93 14.82 -16.07
CA ARG A 206 -0.91 14.29 -17.01
C ARG A 206 -1.23 12.87 -17.44
N PHE A 207 -1.60 12.01 -16.50
CA PHE A 207 -2.00 10.63 -16.79
C PHE A 207 -3.25 10.60 -17.67
N ARG A 208 -4.22 11.48 -17.42
CA ARG A 208 -5.43 11.61 -18.25
C ARG A 208 -5.10 12.03 -19.69
N ALA A 209 -4.13 12.92 -19.88
CA ALA A 209 -3.70 13.32 -21.22
C ALA A 209 -3.06 12.15 -22.01
N GLU A 210 -2.47 11.17 -21.33
CA GLU A 210 -1.88 9.98 -21.95
C GLU A 210 -2.87 8.82 -22.11
N LEU A 211 -3.76 8.61 -21.12
CA LEU A 211 -4.69 7.46 -21.06
C LEU A 211 -6.08 7.76 -21.63
N GLY A 212 -6.42 9.04 -21.84
CA GLY A 212 -7.70 9.49 -22.36
C GLY A 212 -8.72 9.89 -21.30
N GLU A 213 -9.81 10.52 -21.74
CA GLU A 213 -10.84 11.11 -20.88
C GLU A 213 -11.63 10.07 -20.06
N ASP A 214 -11.71 8.82 -20.55
CA ASP A 214 -12.39 7.72 -19.84
C ASP A 214 -11.56 7.17 -18.65
N MET A 215 -10.34 7.68 -18.43
CA MET A 215 -9.48 7.26 -17.33
C MET A 215 -10.14 7.48 -15.97
N ARG A 216 -10.31 6.38 -15.23
CA ARG A 216 -10.78 6.41 -13.84
C ARG A 216 -9.66 6.80 -12.89
N VAL A 217 -9.99 7.47 -11.79
CA VAL A 217 -9.04 7.79 -10.72
C VAL A 217 -9.49 7.05 -9.46
N ILE A 218 -8.59 6.25 -8.89
CA ILE A 218 -8.86 5.41 -7.72
C ILE A 218 -7.87 5.80 -6.63
N GLY A 219 -8.35 6.13 -5.42
CA GLY A 219 -7.50 6.45 -4.27
C GLY A 219 -7.48 5.33 -3.23
N THR A 220 -6.31 5.03 -2.66
CA THR A 220 -6.11 4.07 -1.54
C THR A 220 -4.97 4.54 -0.61
N GLY A 221 -4.68 3.82 0.48
CA GLY A 221 -3.59 4.12 1.45
C GLY A 221 -4.01 4.04 2.93
#